data_AF-U5S0R7-F1
#
_entry.id   AF-U5S0R7-F1
#
_cell.length_a   1.000
_cell.length_b   1.000
_cell.length_c   1.000
_cell.angle_alpha   90.00
_cell.angle_beta   90.00
_cell.angle_gamma   90.00
#
_symmetry.space_group_name_H-M   'P 1'
#
loop_
_entity.id
_entity.type
_entity.pdbx_description
1 polymer ?
#
loop_
_entity_poly.entity_id
_entity_poly.type
_entity_poly.pdbx_seq_one_letter_code
_entity_poly.pdbx_strand_id
1 'polypeptide(L)'
;IKAGDAKTGATANDAAFINNWPPPLAAGPKIDFENVAVGYETAERKVLPDAVHLHEVGIMIPMAKDAWRTAMPDAPSGISSAANISRYRMWTCSVQPGIQAFLKGLGYTGYGYPYPDMSGGLVPAQASAVLGGISEMGRHSDAAISPEFGAN
;
A
#
# COMPACT_ATOMS: atom_id res chain seq x y z
N ILE A 1 8.12 -16.23 -8.18
CA ILE A 1 9.11 -15.48 -8.98
C ILE A 1 8.71 -15.63 -10.45
N LYS A 2 8.00 -14.64 -10.98
CA LYS A 2 8.16 -14.18 -12.36
C LYS A 2 8.40 -12.68 -12.21
N ALA A 3 9.60 -12.24 -12.55
CA ALA A 3 9.87 -10.83 -12.80
C ALA A 3 9.05 -10.49 -14.06
N GLY A 4 7.84 -9.96 -13.85
CA GLY A 4 6.98 -9.54 -14.93
C GLY A 4 7.45 -8.20 -15.43
N ASP A 5 7.97 -8.18 -16.66
CA ASP A 5 8.13 -7.06 -17.58
C ASP A 5 8.30 -5.69 -16.91
N ALA A 6 9.56 -5.28 -16.69
CA ALA A 6 9.85 -3.88 -16.41
C ALA A 6 9.25 -3.05 -17.54
N LYS A 7 8.21 -2.26 -17.25
CA LYS A 7 7.62 -1.34 -18.22
C LYS A 7 8.75 -0.44 -18.73
N THR A 8 9.10 -0.59 -20.02
CA THR A 8 10.05 0.27 -20.70
C THR A 8 9.37 1.61 -20.99
N GLY A 9 9.35 2.52 -20.01
CA GLY A 9 8.74 3.84 -20.13
C GLY A 9 8.56 4.52 -18.76
N ALA A 10 8.36 5.84 -18.78
CA ALA A 10 8.08 6.63 -17.58
C ALA A 10 6.81 6.11 -16.88
N THR A 11 6.89 5.81 -15.59
CA THR A 11 5.74 5.44 -14.76
C THR A 11 4.93 6.68 -14.37
N ALA A 12 3.70 6.52 -13.89
CA ALA A 12 2.85 7.66 -13.50
C ALA A 12 3.48 8.60 -12.44
N ASN A 13 4.47 8.12 -11.67
CA ASN A 13 5.20 8.90 -10.65
C ASN A 13 6.56 9.44 -11.14
N ASP A 14 6.85 9.35 -12.44
CA ASP A 14 8.12 9.79 -13.02
C ASP A 14 8.22 11.32 -13.09
N ALA A 15 9.44 11.85 -12.96
CA ALA A 15 9.73 13.28 -13.04
C ALA A 15 9.29 13.91 -14.38
N ALA A 16 9.21 13.11 -15.45
CA ALA A 16 8.72 13.53 -16.77
C ALA A 16 7.31 14.16 -16.74
N PHE A 17 6.50 13.83 -15.74
CA PHE A 17 5.12 14.31 -15.61
C PHE A 17 4.93 15.44 -14.59
N ILE A 18 6.00 15.94 -13.96
CA ILE A 18 5.91 17.07 -13.00
C ILE A 18 5.32 18.32 -13.68
N ASN A 19 5.74 18.61 -14.92
CA ASN A 19 5.26 19.77 -15.68
C ASN A 19 4.21 19.40 -16.76
N ASN A 20 3.90 18.11 -16.92
CA ASN A 20 3.02 17.58 -17.97
C ASN A 20 1.92 16.72 -17.36
N TRP A 21 1.23 17.29 -16.36
CA TRP A 21 0.13 16.62 -15.68
C TRP A 21 -1.18 16.73 -16.50
N PRO A 22 -2.00 15.67 -16.59
CA PRO A 22 -1.84 14.35 -15.98
C PRO A 22 -0.99 13.37 -16.82
N PRO A 23 -0.29 12.40 -16.19
CA PRO A 23 0.34 11.29 -16.90
C PRO A 23 -0.66 10.55 -17.80
N PRO A 24 -0.25 10.08 -18.99
CA PRO A 24 -1.12 9.31 -19.86
C PRO A 24 -1.48 7.95 -19.23
N LEU A 25 -2.63 7.38 -19.62
CA LEU A 25 -3.10 6.07 -19.10
C LEU A 25 -2.12 4.92 -19.34
N ALA A 26 -1.24 5.04 -20.34
CA ALA A 26 -0.16 4.09 -20.59
C ALA A 26 0.88 4.04 -19.44
N ALA A 27 1.09 5.16 -18.74
CA ALA A 27 2.04 5.29 -17.63
C ALA A 27 1.54 4.63 -16.34
N GLY A 28 0.21 4.53 -16.15
CA GLY A 28 -0.40 3.85 -15.01
C GLY A 28 -1.94 3.83 -15.12
N PRO A 29 -2.60 2.78 -14.61
CA PRO A 29 -4.06 2.69 -14.67
C PRO A 29 -4.68 3.81 -13.83
N LYS A 30 -5.67 4.49 -14.40
CA LYS A 30 -6.41 5.55 -13.70
C LYS A 30 -7.34 4.94 -12.65
N ILE A 31 -7.44 5.57 -11.50
CA ILE A 31 -8.41 5.23 -10.47
C ILE A 31 -9.64 6.12 -10.64
N ASP A 32 -10.81 5.52 -10.77
CA ASP A 32 -12.10 6.21 -10.93
C ASP A 32 -13.13 5.69 -9.91
N PHE A 33 -14.12 6.53 -9.60
CA PHE A 33 -15.32 6.13 -8.86
C PHE A 33 -16.51 6.18 -9.81
N GLU A 34 -17.28 5.08 -9.88
CA GLU A 34 -18.48 5.00 -10.71
C GLU A 34 -19.67 4.51 -9.89
N ASN A 35 -20.88 4.91 -10.28
CA ASN A 35 -22.13 4.45 -9.65
C ASN A 35 -22.42 2.98 -10.02
N VAL A 36 -21.61 2.07 -9.50
CA VAL A 36 -21.70 0.62 -9.62
C VAL A 36 -21.71 0.00 -8.23
N ALA A 37 -22.35 -1.16 -8.07
CA ALA A 37 -22.42 -1.85 -6.78
C ALA A 37 -21.08 -2.51 -6.39
N VAL A 38 -20.30 -2.96 -7.37
CA VAL A 38 -19.01 -3.64 -7.18
C VAL A 38 -18.00 -3.05 -8.18
N GLY A 39 -16.81 -2.74 -7.69
CA GLY A 39 -15.70 -2.24 -8.50
C GLY A 39 -15.15 -3.29 -9.46
N TYR A 40 -14.43 -2.84 -10.47
CA TYR A 40 -13.85 -3.70 -11.50
C TYR A 40 -12.54 -3.10 -12.03
N GLU A 41 -11.74 -3.92 -12.69
CA GLU A 41 -10.48 -3.51 -13.30
C GLU A 41 -10.50 -3.77 -14.81
N THR A 42 -9.92 -2.84 -15.57
CA THR A 42 -9.57 -3.00 -16.98
C THR A 42 -8.06 -2.80 -17.15
N ALA A 43 -7.55 -2.94 -18.38
CA ALA A 43 -6.13 -2.68 -18.65
C ALA A 43 -5.70 -1.23 -18.32
N GLU A 44 -6.64 -0.28 -18.36
CA GLU A 44 -6.38 1.16 -18.25
C GLU A 44 -6.97 1.80 -16.99
N ARG A 45 -7.91 1.11 -16.32
CA ARG A 45 -8.73 1.70 -15.25
C ARG A 45 -8.90 0.74 -14.08
N LYS A 46 -8.90 1.29 -12.87
CA LYS A 46 -9.33 0.64 -11.63
C LYS A 46 -10.53 1.41 -11.11
N VAL A 47 -11.70 0.79 -11.13
CA VAL A 47 -12.96 1.45 -10.78
C VAL A 47 -13.41 0.99 -9.40
N LEU A 48 -13.61 1.94 -8.49
CA LEU A 48 -14.22 1.72 -7.19
C LEU A 48 -15.71 2.09 -7.22
N PRO A 49 -16.55 1.42 -6.43
CA PRO A 49 -17.99 1.67 -6.40
C PRO A 49 -18.32 2.95 -5.60
N ASP A 50 -19.13 3.82 -6.18
CA ASP A 50 -19.71 5.02 -5.55
C ASP A 50 -21.17 4.79 -5.10
N ALA A 51 -21.79 3.69 -5.55
CA ALA A 51 -23.16 3.33 -5.16
C ALA A 51 -23.26 2.84 -3.70
N VAL A 52 -22.12 2.59 -3.06
CA VAL A 52 -22.02 2.04 -1.70
C VAL A 52 -21.01 2.83 -0.89
N HIS A 53 -21.19 2.89 0.42
CA HIS A 53 -20.22 3.53 1.29
C HIS A 53 -18.99 2.62 1.45
N LEU A 54 -17.84 3.10 0.97
CA LEU A 54 -16.57 2.41 1.12
C LEU A 54 -15.96 2.71 2.48
N HIS A 55 -15.50 1.66 3.16
CA HIS A 55 -14.73 1.76 4.39
C HIS A 55 -13.27 1.38 4.13
N GLU A 56 -12.36 2.19 4.65
CA GLU A 56 -10.94 1.91 4.67
C GLU A 56 -10.57 1.27 6.01
N VAL A 57 -9.69 0.27 5.98
CA VAL A 57 -9.23 -0.43 7.17
C VAL A 57 -7.71 -0.43 7.19
N GLY A 58 -7.14 0.47 7.99
CA GLY A 58 -5.72 0.51 8.27
C GLY A 58 -5.28 -0.66 9.14
N ILE A 59 -4.20 -1.35 8.73
CA ILE A 59 -3.59 -2.45 9.48
C ILE A 59 -2.12 -2.14 9.75
N MET A 60 -1.72 -2.20 11.01
CA MET A 60 -0.33 -2.05 11.43
C MET A 60 0.31 -3.43 11.65
N ILE A 61 1.41 -3.70 10.96
CA ILE A 61 2.24 -4.90 11.18
C ILE A 61 3.54 -4.44 11.85
N PRO A 62 3.80 -4.84 13.12
CA PRO A 62 5.00 -4.43 13.82
C PRO A 62 6.25 -5.05 13.17
N MET A 63 7.36 -4.30 13.20
CA MET A 63 8.66 -4.78 12.78
C MET A 63 9.45 -5.31 13.98
N ALA A 64 10.38 -6.23 13.73
CA ALA A 64 11.32 -6.69 14.75
C ALA A 64 12.31 -5.56 15.12
N LYS A 65 12.07 -4.89 16.25
CA LYS A 65 12.86 -3.74 16.73
C LYS A 65 14.36 -4.02 16.82
N ASP A 66 14.73 -5.19 17.34
CA ASP A 66 16.14 -5.57 17.50
C ASP A 66 16.84 -5.80 16.16
N ALA A 67 16.12 -6.33 15.17
CA ALA A 67 16.64 -6.44 13.82
C ALA A 67 16.80 -5.07 13.17
N TRP A 68 15.86 -4.14 13.38
CA TRP A 68 15.95 -2.78 12.86
C TRP A 68 17.13 -1.98 13.44
N ARG A 69 17.42 -2.16 14.73
CA ARG A 69 18.56 -1.53 15.43
C ARG A 69 19.93 -1.89 14.85
N THR A 70 20.01 -2.92 14.02
CA THR A 70 21.26 -3.26 13.30
C THR A 70 21.52 -2.37 12.09
N ALA A 71 20.59 -1.47 11.73
CA ALA A 71 20.80 -0.49 10.66
C ALA A 71 22.00 0.43 10.98
N MET A 72 22.82 0.68 9.96
CA MET A 72 23.95 1.61 10.04
C MET A 72 23.46 3.04 9.76
N PRO A 73 24.21 4.08 10.16
CA PRO A 73 23.80 5.48 9.94
C PRO A 73 23.55 5.86 8.48
N ASP A 74 24.21 5.16 7.55
CA ASP A 74 24.23 5.44 6.12
C ASP A 74 23.56 4.34 5.27
N ALA A 75 23.27 3.16 5.85
CA ALA A 75 22.66 2.05 5.11
C ALA A 75 21.94 1.04 6.03
N PRO A 76 20.86 0.39 5.55
CA PRO A 76 20.30 -0.74 6.26
C PRO A 76 21.27 -1.94 6.23
N SER A 77 21.39 -2.66 7.34
CA SER A 77 22.10 -3.95 7.34
C SER A 77 21.27 -5.01 6.60
N GLY A 78 21.87 -6.16 6.32
CA GLY A 78 21.11 -7.30 5.78
C GLY A 78 19.99 -7.75 6.72
N ILE A 79 20.20 -7.65 8.04
CA ILE A 79 19.21 -8.03 9.07
C ILE A 79 18.07 -7.01 9.10
N SER A 80 18.36 -5.70 9.11
CA SER A 80 17.32 -4.67 9.10
C SER A 80 16.51 -4.69 7.80
N SER A 81 17.18 -4.94 6.66
CA SER A 81 16.52 -5.12 5.36
C SER A 81 15.61 -6.34 5.35
N ALA A 82 16.04 -7.46 5.93
CA ALA A 82 15.25 -8.68 6.05
C ALA A 82 14.01 -8.48 6.95
N ALA A 83 14.16 -7.73 8.05
CA ALA A 83 13.04 -7.37 8.92
C ALA A 83 12.02 -6.49 8.19
N ASN A 84 12.50 -5.49 7.45
CA ASN A 84 11.67 -4.61 6.66
C ASN A 84 10.88 -5.37 5.58
N ILE A 85 11.52 -6.23 4.79
CA ILE A 85 10.79 -6.97 3.74
C ILE A 85 9.82 -8.03 4.31
N SER A 86 10.09 -8.54 5.50
CA SER A 86 9.25 -9.59 6.10
C SER A 86 7.83 -9.10 6.41
N ARG A 87 7.65 -7.87 6.88
CA ARG A 87 6.30 -7.31 7.11
C ARG A 87 5.48 -7.19 5.82
N TYR A 88 6.10 -6.84 4.69
CA TYR A 88 5.39 -6.78 3.40
C TYR A 88 5.03 -8.18 2.89
N ARG A 89 5.86 -9.19 3.17
CA ARG A 89 5.51 -10.59 2.90
C ARG A 89 4.35 -11.05 3.77
N MET A 90 4.34 -10.71 5.07
CA MET A 90 3.20 -11.00 5.95
C MET A 90 1.90 -10.35 5.45
N TRP A 91 1.97 -9.08 5.04
CA TRP A 91 0.84 -8.38 4.43
C TRP A 91 0.31 -9.10 3.18
N THR A 92 1.18 -9.28 2.18
CA THR A 92 0.81 -9.77 0.85
C THR A 92 0.42 -11.25 0.86
N CYS A 93 1.11 -12.08 1.65
CA CYS A 93 0.93 -13.54 1.60
C CYS A 93 -0.05 -14.07 2.64
N SER A 94 -0.42 -13.30 3.66
CA SER A 94 -1.24 -13.82 4.77
C SER A 94 -2.34 -12.88 5.21
N VAL A 95 -2.00 -11.65 5.61
CA VAL A 95 -2.97 -10.74 6.25
C VAL A 95 -4.02 -10.26 5.25
N GLN A 96 -3.60 -9.69 4.12
CA GLN A 96 -4.54 -9.17 3.12
C GLN A 96 -5.44 -10.28 2.53
N PRO A 97 -4.91 -11.43 2.05
CA PRO A 97 -5.77 -12.51 1.54
C PRO A 97 -6.74 -13.05 2.59
N GLY A 98 -6.31 -13.15 3.86
CA GLY A 98 -7.15 -13.60 4.96
C GLY A 98 -8.32 -12.65 5.24
N ILE A 99 -8.07 -11.34 5.29
CA ILE A 99 -9.11 -10.32 5.47
C ILE A 99 -10.08 -10.34 4.28
N GLN A 100 -9.57 -10.41 3.05
CA GLN A 100 -10.42 -10.45 1.85
C GLN A 100 -11.31 -11.71 1.83
N ALA A 101 -10.77 -12.86 2.22
CA ALA A 101 -11.54 -14.10 2.33
C ALA A 101 -12.61 -14.02 3.43
N PHE A 102 -12.28 -13.44 4.58
CA PHE A 102 -13.22 -13.20 5.68
C PHE A 102 -14.37 -12.28 5.24
N LEU A 103 -14.06 -11.12 4.65
CA LEU A 103 -15.05 -10.18 4.13
C LEU A 103 -15.95 -10.84 3.07
N LYS A 104 -15.36 -11.62 2.16
CA LYS A 104 -16.12 -12.40 1.18
C LYS A 104 -17.07 -13.39 1.84
N GLY A 105 -16.65 -14.05 2.91
CA GLY A 105 -17.50 -14.95 3.70
C GLY A 105 -18.70 -14.25 4.34
N LEU A 106 -18.57 -12.96 4.67
CA LEU A 106 -19.66 -12.10 5.15
C LEU A 106 -20.53 -11.50 4.03
N GLY A 107 -20.20 -11.73 2.76
CA GLY A 107 -20.90 -11.15 1.61
C GLY A 107 -20.42 -9.76 1.20
N TYR A 108 -19.29 -9.28 1.74
CA TYR A 108 -18.66 -8.01 1.36
C TYR A 108 -17.53 -8.20 0.34
N THR A 109 -17.27 -7.17 -0.46
CA THR A 109 -16.11 -7.12 -1.35
C THR A 109 -14.96 -6.40 -0.66
N GLY A 110 -13.84 -7.11 -0.42
CA GLY A 110 -12.60 -6.52 0.09
C GLY A 110 -11.66 -6.11 -1.04
N TYR A 111 -11.44 -4.81 -1.22
CA TYR A 111 -10.40 -4.28 -2.11
C TYR A 111 -9.06 -4.23 -1.37
N GLY A 112 -8.00 -4.72 -1.99
CA GLY A 112 -6.67 -4.81 -1.39
C GLY A 112 -5.61 -4.16 -2.27
N TYR A 113 -4.36 -4.22 -1.83
CA TYR A 113 -3.26 -3.70 -2.62
C TYR A 113 -3.05 -4.59 -3.85
N PRO A 114 -3.00 -4.01 -5.06
CA PRO A 114 -2.81 -4.75 -6.29
C PRO A 114 -1.39 -5.32 -6.33
N TYR A 115 -1.24 -6.54 -6.82
CA TYR A 115 0.08 -7.06 -7.20
C TYR A 115 0.51 -6.43 -8.53
N PRO A 116 1.79 -6.04 -8.72
CA PRO A 116 2.95 -6.23 -7.86
C PRO A 116 3.23 -5.06 -6.91
N ASP A 117 2.31 -4.11 -6.72
CA ASP A 117 2.58 -2.84 -6.05
C ASP A 117 2.93 -2.99 -4.56
N MET A 118 2.82 -4.19 -3.97
CA MET A 118 3.28 -4.73 -2.66
C MET A 118 3.12 -3.83 -1.40
N SER A 119 3.42 -2.55 -1.50
CA SER A 119 3.38 -1.49 -0.49
C SER A 119 2.74 -0.17 -0.97
N GLY A 120 2.05 -0.13 -2.12
CA GLY A 120 1.51 1.10 -2.73
C GLY A 120 -0.01 1.16 -2.88
N GLY A 121 -0.74 0.97 -1.78
CA GLY A 121 -2.21 1.02 -1.78
C GLY A 121 -2.83 2.31 -2.29
N LEU A 122 -4.14 2.27 -2.53
CA LEU A 122 -4.96 3.43 -2.94
C LEU A 122 -4.89 4.61 -1.96
N VAL A 123 -4.81 4.31 -0.67
CA VAL A 123 -4.67 5.29 0.39
C VAL A 123 -3.23 5.22 0.94
N PRO A 124 -2.51 6.34 1.05
CA PRO A 124 -1.20 6.35 1.69
C PRO A 124 -1.26 5.74 3.10
N ALA A 125 -0.42 4.75 3.37
CA ALA A 125 -0.50 3.96 4.60
C ALA A 125 -0.37 4.82 5.88
N GLN A 126 0.46 5.87 5.87
CA GLN A 126 0.55 6.80 7.00
C GLN A 126 -0.74 7.59 7.21
N ALA A 127 -1.42 8.02 6.13
CA ALA A 127 -2.68 8.74 6.24
C ALA A 127 -3.78 7.84 6.82
N SER A 128 -3.85 6.59 6.35
CA SER A 128 -4.73 5.56 6.92
C SER A 128 -4.46 5.34 8.41
N ALA A 129 -3.20 5.19 8.81
CA ALA A 129 -2.85 4.93 10.20
C ALA A 129 -3.18 6.11 11.14
N VAL A 130 -3.02 7.35 10.68
CA VAL A 130 -3.37 8.55 11.47
C VAL A 130 -4.88 8.76 11.52
N LEU A 131 -5.57 8.73 10.38
CA LEU A 131 -7.03 8.94 10.34
C LEU A 131 -7.80 7.78 11.01
N GLY A 132 -7.24 6.57 10.98
CA GLY A 132 -7.74 5.41 11.70
C GLY A 132 -7.39 5.40 13.20
N GLY A 133 -6.60 6.37 13.67
CA GLY A 133 -6.29 6.55 15.10
C GLY A 133 -5.28 5.53 15.68
N ILE A 134 -4.49 4.87 14.83
CA ILE A 134 -3.48 3.88 15.27
C ILE A 134 -2.14 4.56 15.57
N SER A 135 -1.87 5.70 14.91
CA SER A 135 -0.60 6.40 15.03
C SER A 135 -0.72 7.91 14.86
N GLU A 136 0.37 8.62 15.15
CA GLU A 136 0.56 10.03 14.82
C GLU A 136 1.75 10.21 13.88
N MET A 137 1.79 11.31 13.13
CA MET A 137 2.96 11.60 12.29
C MET A 137 4.15 12.07 13.14
N GLY A 138 5.30 11.42 12.98
CA GLY A 138 6.55 11.86 13.57
C GLY A 138 7.13 13.08 12.86
N ARG A 139 8.02 13.81 13.55
CA ARG A 139 8.75 14.98 12.98
C ARG A 139 9.52 14.65 11.70
N HIS A 140 10.03 13.42 11.60
CA HIS A 140 10.81 12.94 10.46
C HIS A 140 9.95 12.69 9.21
N SER A 141 8.61 12.67 9.35
CA SER A 141 7.62 12.50 8.27
C SER A 141 7.72 11.23 7.41
N ASP A 142 8.76 10.42 7.57
CA ASP A 142 8.97 9.16 6.86
C ASP A 142 8.27 7.96 7.53
N ALA A 143 7.91 8.06 8.81
CA ALA A 143 7.19 7.02 9.55
C ALA A 143 6.12 7.61 10.48
N ALA A 144 5.06 6.85 10.69
CA ALA A 144 4.05 7.14 11.71
C ALA A 144 4.42 6.41 13.02
N ILE A 145 4.09 7.00 14.16
CA ILE A 145 4.47 6.55 15.50
C ILE A 145 3.22 6.05 16.22
N SER A 146 3.21 4.77 16.60
CA SER A 146 2.17 4.23 17.49
C SER A 146 2.64 4.22 18.95
N PRO A 147 1.71 4.31 19.92
CA PRO A 147 2.05 4.19 21.34
C PRO A 147 2.76 2.87 21.70
N GLU A 148 2.37 1.76 21.05
CA GLU A 148 2.86 0.42 21.38
C GLU A 148 4.22 0.11 20.73
N PHE A 149 4.42 0.56 19.48
CA PHE A 149 5.57 0.15 18.69
C PHE A 149 6.52 1.29 18.34
N GLY A 150 6.11 2.55 18.48
CA GLY A 150 6.91 3.70 18.08
C GLY A 150 6.97 3.81 16.55
N ALA A 151 8.06 4.37 16.03
CA ALA A 151 8.27 4.52 14.59
C ALA A 151 8.73 3.23 13.88
N ASN A 152 9.22 2.23 14.63
CA ASN A 152 9.80 0.98 14.12
C ASN A 152 9.82 -0.14 15.17
#